data_AF-A0A956Z2G4-F1
#
_entry.id   AF-A0A956Z2G4-F1
#
_cell.length_a   1.000
_cell.length_b   1.000
_cell.length_c   1.000
_cell.angle_alpha   90.00
_cell.angle_beta   90.00
_cell.angle_gamma   90.00
#
_symmetry.space_group_name_H-M   'P 1'
#
loop_
_entity.id
_entity.type
_entity.pdbx_description
1 polymer ?
#
loop_
_entity_poly.entity_id
_entity_poly.type
_entity_poly.pdbx_seq_one_letter_code
_entity_poly.pdbx_strand_id
1 'polypeptide(L)'
;MFIRPDNWKDLSPLERRKLRLDHWQNQPVEFASPEAKANYKERIERLRKIYDMEPHDRPIADAFMGANEYVLRRKGIKGKDLIYEHDKLREPLLEFHQEFQPDVSVGPLPYPGRSWDLLDFKLYVWGGQKLPETAAIQAVEGEYMMADEYKDFVADPTDFWLKKYLPRAYGALAPLAMLPDFPRISESVDTIDLLVPFAMPDFQKMLHTMMEAGNELMKVLGSIGQTMGMVAASGFPSMGLNIVKTPFDYLGDTLRGTK
;
A
#
# COMPACT_ATOMS: atom_id res chain seq x y z
N MET A 1 -16.74 -0.21 -5.98
CA MET A 1 -16.63 0.07 -4.53
C MET A 1 -17.84 -0.53 -3.82
N PHE A 2 -17.66 -1.15 -2.66
CA PHE A 2 -18.78 -1.74 -1.90
C PHE A 2 -19.68 -0.64 -1.33
N ILE A 3 -20.97 -0.69 -1.66
CA ILE A 3 -21.97 0.23 -1.12
C ILE A 3 -22.65 -0.49 0.05
N ARG A 4 -22.63 0.14 1.22
CA ARG A 4 -23.31 -0.39 2.41
C ARG A 4 -24.83 -0.22 2.20
N PRO A 5 -25.64 -1.26 2.46
CA PRO A 5 -27.09 -1.11 2.47
C PRO A 5 -27.53 -0.19 3.62
N ASP A 6 -28.72 0.38 3.51
CA ASP A 6 -29.26 1.32 4.50
C ASP A 6 -29.37 0.72 5.91
N ASN A 7 -29.67 -0.58 5.99
CA ASN A 7 -29.77 -1.33 7.25
C ASN A 7 -28.42 -1.80 7.81
N TRP A 8 -27.27 -1.29 7.33
CA TRP A 8 -25.94 -1.77 7.72
C TRP A 8 -25.70 -1.84 9.23
N LYS A 9 -26.26 -0.86 9.97
CA LYS A 9 -26.11 -0.77 11.43
C LYS A 9 -26.83 -1.92 12.16
N ASP A 10 -27.87 -2.47 11.55
CA ASP A 10 -28.69 -3.54 12.12
C ASP A 10 -28.13 -4.93 11.83
N LEU A 11 -27.23 -5.04 10.84
CA LEU A 11 -26.58 -6.29 10.48
C LEU A 11 -25.53 -6.72 11.52
N SER A 12 -25.50 -8.02 11.83
CA SER A 12 -24.44 -8.67 12.58
C SER A 12 -23.08 -8.61 11.86
N PRO A 13 -21.96 -8.82 12.57
CA PRO A 13 -20.64 -8.93 11.93
C PRO A 13 -20.57 -9.98 10.82
N LEU A 14 -21.29 -11.11 10.96
CA LEU A 14 -21.31 -12.20 9.98
C LEU A 14 -22.10 -11.81 8.72
N GLU A 15 -23.26 -11.14 8.87
CA GLU A 15 -24.03 -10.64 7.72
C GLU A 15 -23.24 -9.56 6.96
N ARG A 16 -22.59 -8.64 7.69
CA ARG A 16 -21.70 -7.64 7.09
C ARG A 16 -20.53 -8.27 6.34
N ARG A 17 -19.95 -9.34 6.90
CA ARG A 17 -18.90 -10.13 6.25
C ARG A 17 -19.42 -10.79 4.98
N LYS A 18 -20.58 -11.47 5.05
CA LYS A 18 -21.22 -12.11 3.91
C LYS A 18 -21.47 -11.13 2.77
N LEU A 19 -22.04 -9.95 3.04
CA LEU A 19 -22.27 -8.94 2.01
C LEU A 19 -20.98 -8.44 1.34
N ARG A 20 -19.89 -8.27 2.11
CA ARG A 20 -18.60 -7.90 1.53
C ARG A 20 -18.01 -9.01 0.66
N LEU A 21 -18.13 -10.26 1.09
CA LEU A 21 -17.67 -11.42 0.30
C LEU A 21 -18.53 -11.62 -0.95
N ASP A 22 -19.85 -11.44 -0.85
CA ASP A 22 -20.77 -11.49 -1.99
C ASP A 22 -20.41 -10.39 -3.01
N HIS A 23 -20.13 -9.17 -2.55
CA HIS A 23 -19.68 -8.09 -3.43
C HIS A 23 -18.34 -8.40 -4.09
N TRP A 24 -17.36 -8.88 -3.33
CA TRP A 24 -16.03 -9.24 -3.84
C TRP A 24 -16.11 -10.37 -4.88
N GLN A 25 -16.89 -11.43 -4.59
CA GLN A 25 -17.04 -12.58 -5.48
C GLN A 25 -17.70 -12.23 -6.82
N ASN A 26 -18.61 -11.24 -6.80
CA ASN A 26 -19.41 -10.84 -7.97
C ASN A 26 -18.94 -9.52 -8.60
N GLN A 27 -17.68 -9.12 -8.41
CA GLN A 27 -17.14 -7.96 -9.12
C GLN A 27 -17.23 -8.18 -10.65
N PRO A 28 -17.61 -7.16 -11.42
CA PRO A 28 -17.59 -7.26 -12.87
C PRO A 28 -16.15 -7.37 -13.37
N VAL A 29 -15.88 -8.38 -14.19
CA VAL A 29 -14.61 -8.58 -14.88
C VAL A 29 -14.89 -8.81 -16.36
N GLU A 30 -14.18 -8.07 -17.21
CA GLU A 30 -14.18 -8.30 -18.66
C GLU A 30 -13.17 -9.41 -18.97
N PHE A 31 -13.66 -10.62 -19.19
CA PHE A 31 -12.81 -11.80 -19.38
C PHE A 31 -12.25 -11.89 -20.79
N ALA A 32 -10.98 -12.32 -20.90
CA ALA A 32 -10.30 -12.50 -22.19
C ALA A 32 -10.89 -13.64 -23.03
N SER A 33 -11.55 -14.61 -22.40
CA SER A 33 -12.20 -15.74 -23.08
C SER A 33 -13.30 -16.39 -22.21
N PRO A 34 -14.18 -17.23 -22.80
CA PRO A 34 -15.12 -18.06 -22.04
C PRO A 34 -14.42 -19.01 -21.06
N GLU A 35 -13.25 -19.53 -21.43
CA GLU A 35 -12.43 -20.40 -20.58
C GLU A 35 -11.87 -19.64 -19.37
N ALA A 36 -11.35 -18.42 -19.57
CA ALA A 36 -10.88 -17.57 -18.48
C ALA A 36 -12.01 -17.26 -17.48
N LYS A 37 -13.22 -17.00 -17.99
CA LYS A 37 -14.41 -16.81 -17.15
C LYS A 37 -14.76 -18.06 -16.33
N ALA A 38 -14.72 -19.23 -16.95
CA ALA A 38 -14.99 -20.50 -16.26
C ALA A 38 -13.96 -20.75 -15.14
N ASN A 39 -12.67 -20.58 -15.47
CA ASN A 39 -11.57 -20.75 -14.53
C ASN A 39 -11.64 -19.75 -13.37
N TYR A 40 -11.96 -18.48 -13.64
CA TYR A 40 -12.17 -17.47 -12.61
C TYR A 40 -13.27 -17.89 -11.63
N LYS A 41 -14.42 -18.31 -12.19
CA LYS A 41 -15.59 -18.70 -11.41
C LYS A 41 -15.27 -19.89 -10.51
N GLU A 42 -14.62 -20.93 -11.05
CA GLU A 42 -14.21 -22.10 -10.29
C GLU A 42 -13.29 -21.71 -9.12
N ARG A 43 -12.24 -20.93 -9.40
CA ARG A 43 -11.25 -20.49 -8.40
C ARG A 43 -11.85 -19.61 -7.31
N ILE A 44 -12.68 -18.63 -7.68
CA ILE A 44 -13.27 -17.70 -6.71
C ILE A 44 -14.35 -18.38 -5.87
N GLU A 45 -15.07 -19.37 -6.42
CA GLU A 45 -16.00 -20.21 -5.66
C GLU A 45 -15.25 -21.10 -4.66
N ARG A 46 -14.11 -21.69 -5.06
CA ARG A 46 -13.25 -22.44 -4.15
C ARG A 46 -12.77 -21.56 -3.00
N LEU A 47 -12.25 -20.37 -3.31
CA LEU A 47 -11.80 -19.41 -2.30
C LEU A 47 -12.94 -18.96 -1.37
N ARG A 48 -14.14 -18.76 -1.91
CA ARG A 48 -15.32 -18.44 -1.12
C ARG A 48 -15.68 -19.55 -0.14
N LYS A 49 -15.71 -20.80 -0.59
CA LYS A 49 -15.97 -21.98 0.27
C LYS A 49 -14.95 -22.10 1.39
N ILE A 50 -13.66 -21.87 1.10
CA ILE A 50 -12.61 -21.86 2.12
C ILE A 50 -12.91 -20.78 3.18
N TYR A 51 -13.23 -19.56 2.75
CA TYR A 51 -13.59 -18.49 3.70
C TYR A 51 -14.83 -18.84 4.52
N ASP A 52 -15.83 -19.48 3.95
CA ASP A 52 -17.05 -19.89 4.68
C ASP A 52 -16.90 -21.22 5.43
N MET A 53 -15.69 -21.80 5.45
CA MET A 53 -15.39 -23.08 6.09
C MET A 53 -16.28 -24.23 5.57
N GLU A 54 -16.68 -24.15 4.30
CA GLU A 54 -17.48 -25.16 3.62
C GLU A 54 -16.60 -26.26 3.01
N PRO A 55 -17.16 -27.46 2.75
CA PRO A 55 -16.46 -28.49 1.98
C PRO A 55 -16.00 -27.99 0.61
N HIS A 56 -14.72 -28.17 0.33
CA HIS A 56 -14.05 -27.76 -0.89
C HIS A 56 -13.12 -28.88 -1.36
N ASP A 57 -12.75 -28.83 -2.63
CA ASP A 57 -12.04 -29.90 -3.33
C ASP A 57 -10.54 -29.97 -2.98
N ARG A 58 -9.89 -28.83 -2.73
CA ARG A 58 -8.48 -28.76 -2.29
C ARG A 58 -8.13 -27.42 -1.64
N PRO A 59 -7.12 -27.37 -0.74
CA PRO A 59 -6.63 -26.11 -0.20
C PRO A 59 -6.03 -25.21 -1.29
N ILE A 60 -6.08 -23.89 -1.05
CA ILE A 60 -5.43 -22.89 -1.89
C ILE A 60 -4.08 -22.52 -1.28
N ALA A 61 -3.04 -22.50 -2.11
CA ALA A 61 -1.74 -21.94 -1.75
C ALA A 61 -1.71 -20.45 -2.09
N ASP A 62 -1.71 -19.58 -1.08
CA ASP A 62 -1.43 -18.17 -1.26
C ASP A 62 0.07 -17.94 -1.41
N ALA A 63 0.50 -17.58 -2.62
CA ALA A 63 1.90 -17.31 -2.91
C ALA A 63 2.29 -15.82 -2.73
N PHE A 64 1.37 -14.96 -2.26
CA PHE A 64 1.64 -13.52 -2.11
C PHE A 64 2.86 -13.24 -1.23
N MET A 65 2.97 -13.87 -0.06
CA MET A 65 4.12 -13.67 0.84
C MET A 65 5.33 -14.56 0.51
N GLY A 66 5.12 -15.72 -0.12
CA GLY A 66 6.18 -16.71 -0.33
C GLY A 66 6.90 -16.63 -1.68
N ALA A 67 6.18 -16.24 -2.75
CA ALA A 67 6.73 -16.16 -4.11
C ALA A 67 6.95 -14.72 -4.61
N ASN A 68 6.38 -13.71 -3.93
CA ASN A 68 6.47 -12.25 -4.18
C ASN A 68 7.39 -11.86 -5.37
N GLU A 69 8.70 -11.79 -5.13
CA GLU A 69 9.67 -11.39 -6.16
C GLU A 69 10.13 -12.53 -7.07
N TYR A 70 10.04 -13.78 -6.64
CA TYR A 70 10.44 -14.95 -7.44
C TYR A 70 9.70 -15.01 -8.77
N VAL A 71 8.40 -14.66 -8.77
CA VAL A 71 7.55 -14.59 -9.98
C VAL A 71 8.20 -13.75 -11.08
N LEU A 72 8.93 -12.71 -10.70
CA LEU A 72 9.61 -11.80 -11.61
C LEU A 72 11.09 -12.17 -11.82
N ARG A 73 11.80 -12.54 -10.74
CA ARG A 73 13.24 -12.84 -10.77
C ARG A 73 13.58 -14.02 -11.71
N ARG A 74 12.66 -14.98 -11.89
CA ARG A 74 12.79 -16.07 -12.87
C ARG A 74 12.96 -15.59 -14.32
N LYS A 75 12.54 -14.37 -14.63
CA LYS A 75 12.69 -13.70 -15.94
C LYS A 75 13.83 -12.69 -15.97
N GLY A 76 14.72 -12.69 -14.97
CA GLY A 76 15.88 -11.80 -14.90
C GLY A 76 15.56 -10.38 -14.41
N ILE A 77 14.32 -10.12 -13.97
CA ILE A 77 13.93 -8.84 -13.36
C ILE A 77 14.73 -8.65 -12.06
N LYS A 78 15.42 -7.51 -11.96
CA LYS A 78 16.22 -7.15 -10.78
C LYS A 78 15.39 -6.35 -9.78
N GLY A 79 15.81 -6.31 -8.52
CA GLY A 79 15.15 -5.52 -7.47
C GLY A 79 14.84 -4.08 -7.87
N LYS A 80 15.80 -3.38 -8.49
CA LYS A 80 15.62 -2.01 -9.02
C LYS A 80 14.47 -1.89 -10.03
N ASP A 81 14.25 -2.90 -10.88
CA ASP A 81 13.16 -2.89 -11.85
C ASP A 81 11.79 -2.96 -11.16
N LEU A 82 11.66 -3.68 -10.03
CA LEU A 82 10.43 -3.71 -9.24
C LEU A 82 10.06 -2.33 -8.66
N ILE A 83 11.06 -1.47 -8.49
CA ILE A 83 10.94 -0.17 -7.83
C ILE A 83 10.66 0.95 -8.83
N TYR A 84 11.21 0.84 -10.04
CA TYR A 84 11.20 1.93 -11.02
C TYR A 84 10.52 1.59 -12.36
N GLU A 85 10.33 0.31 -12.68
CA GLU A 85 9.97 -0.17 -14.02
C GLU A 85 8.71 -1.05 -13.99
N HIS A 86 7.62 -0.54 -13.41
CA HIS A 86 6.39 -1.32 -13.14
C HIS A 86 5.75 -1.94 -14.39
N ASP A 87 5.87 -1.30 -15.55
CA ASP A 87 5.33 -1.85 -16.81
C ASP A 87 6.05 -3.12 -17.26
N LYS A 88 7.34 -3.29 -16.92
CA LYS A 88 8.11 -4.49 -17.25
C LYS A 88 7.67 -5.71 -16.46
N LEU A 89 6.89 -5.51 -15.40
CA LEU A 89 6.43 -6.60 -14.53
C LEU A 89 5.26 -7.37 -15.15
N ARG A 90 4.54 -6.76 -16.10
CA ARG A 90 3.28 -7.25 -16.66
C ARG A 90 3.39 -8.59 -17.36
N GLU A 91 4.28 -8.70 -18.33
CA GLU A 91 4.44 -9.92 -19.13
C GLU A 91 4.94 -11.10 -18.27
N PRO A 92 6.00 -10.96 -17.44
CA PRO A 92 6.41 -12.01 -16.51
C PRO A 92 5.29 -12.49 -15.58
N LEU A 93 4.45 -11.56 -15.09
CA LEU A 93 3.30 -11.92 -14.27
C LEU A 93 2.28 -12.74 -15.05
N LEU A 94 1.88 -12.32 -16.25
CA LEU A 94 0.91 -13.06 -17.07
C LEU A 94 1.43 -14.45 -17.44
N GLU A 95 2.70 -14.56 -17.84
CA GLU A 95 3.34 -15.85 -18.14
C GLU A 95 3.35 -16.77 -16.92
N PHE A 96 3.65 -16.27 -15.72
CA PHE A 96 3.62 -17.07 -14.51
C PHE A 96 2.24 -17.67 -14.24
N HIS A 97 1.17 -16.88 -14.41
CA HIS A 97 -0.18 -17.39 -14.20
C HIS A 97 -0.56 -18.44 -15.25
N GLN A 98 -0.15 -18.24 -16.50
CA GLN A 98 -0.37 -19.19 -17.58
C GLN A 98 0.38 -20.51 -17.34
N GLU A 99 1.63 -20.45 -16.89
CA GLU A 99 2.48 -21.62 -16.66
C GLU A 99 2.10 -22.40 -15.40
N PHE A 100 1.91 -21.71 -14.26
CA PHE A 100 1.72 -22.35 -12.96
C PHE A 100 0.26 -22.54 -12.56
N GLN A 101 -0.67 -21.86 -13.23
CA GLN A 101 -2.11 -21.94 -12.96
C GLN A 101 -2.48 -21.81 -11.47
N PRO A 102 -2.01 -20.77 -10.74
CA PRO A 102 -2.34 -20.61 -9.33
C PRO A 102 -3.86 -20.42 -9.15
N ASP A 103 -4.39 -20.74 -7.98
CA ASP A 103 -5.81 -20.52 -7.68
C ASP A 103 -6.16 -19.05 -7.47
N VAL A 104 -5.17 -18.21 -7.17
CA VAL A 104 -5.32 -16.78 -6.91
C VAL A 104 -4.24 -15.98 -7.63
N SER A 105 -4.50 -14.71 -7.89
CA SER A 105 -3.53 -13.79 -8.48
C SER A 105 -2.29 -13.68 -7.58
N VAL A 106 -1.11 -13.83 -8.16
CA VAL A 106 0.17 -13.66 -7.47
C VAL A 106 0.89 -12.46 -8.08
N GLY A 107 1.43 -11.59 -7.25
CA GLY A 107 2.22 -10.47 -7.74
C GLY A 107 2.96 -9.75 -6.64
N PRO A 108 3.91 -8.87 -7.02
CA PRO A 108 4.74 -8.21 -6.05
C PRO A 108 4.04 -7.02 -5.38
N LEU A 109 4.65 -6.52 -4.31
CA LEU A 109 4.25 -5.25 -3.72
C LEU A 109 4.60 -4.06 -4.66
N PRO A 110 3.72 -3.04 -4.74
CA PRO A 110 3.88 -1.91 -5.65
C PRO A 110 4.84 -0.85 -5.09
N TYR A 111 6.16 -1.07 -5.13
CA TYR A 111 7.12 -0.10 -4.58
C TYR A 111 7.23 1.18 -5.42
N PRO A 112 6.90 2.38 -4.89
CA PRO A 112 6.91 3.62 -5.66
C PRO A 112 8.25 4.37 -5.54
N GLY A 113 9.30 3.84 -6.16
CA GLY A 113 10.68 4.34 -6.00
C GLY A 113 10.86 5.83 -6.24
N ARG A 114 10.27 6.36 -7.32
CA ARG A 114 10.37 7.78 -7.66
C ARG A 114 9.69 8.68 -6.62
N SER A 115 8.55 8.24 -6.07
CA SER A 115 7.89 8.96 -4.97
C SER A 115 8.76 8.94 -3.71
N TRP A 116 9.42 7.82 -3.42
CA TRP A 116 10.34 7.72 -2.29
C TRP A 116 11.59 8.57 -2.45
N ASP A 117 12.15 8.66 -3.67
CA ASP A 117 13.27 9.55 -3.98
C ASP A 117 12.90 11.02 -3.74
N LEU A 118 11.74 11.46 -4.27
CA LEU A 118 11.26 12.84 -4.12
C LEU A 118 11.00 13.20 -2.66
N LEU A 119 10.42 12.27 -1.89
CA LEU A 119 10.07 12.51 -0.49
C LEU A 119 11.27 12.33 0.48
N ASP A 120 12.42 11.91 -0.04
CA ASP A 120 13.60 11.56 0.76
C ASP A 120 13.25 10.58 1.89
N PHE A 121 12.62 9.46 1.50
CA PHE A 121 12.10 8.43 2.41
C PHE A 121 13.24 7.72 3.17
N LYS A 122 13.11 7.62 4.50
CA LYS A 122 14.19 7.16 5.39
C LYS A 122 14.01 5.76 5.98
N LEU A 123 12.78 5.25 6.04
CA LEU A 123 12.49 3.97 6.71
C LEU A 123 13.01 2.75 5.93
N TYR A 124 13.28 2.92 4.64
CA TYR A 124 13.80 1.88 3.77
C TYR A 124 14.95 2.41 2.94
N VAL A 125 15.78 1.48 2.49
CA VAL A 125 16.73 1.69 1.40
C VAL A 125 16.45 0.67 0.31
N TRP A 126 16.79 1.00 -0.93
CA TRP A 126 16.36 0.18 -2.06
C TRP A 126 17.38 0.09 -3.19
N GLY A 127 17.15 -0.87 -4.10
CA GLY A 127 17.98 -1.15 -5.26
C GLY A 127 18.08 0.05 -6.19
N GLY A 128 19.31 0.42 -6.56
CA GLY A 128 19.56 1.62 -7.36
C GLY A 128 19.69 2.91 -6.54
N GLN A 129 19.49 2.82 -5.21
CA GLN A 129 19.78 3.89 -4.26
C GLN A 129 20.97 3.49 -3.37
N LYS A 130 20.72 2.88 -2.20
CA LYS A 130 21.79 2.40 -1.29
C LYS A 130 21.97 0.89 -1.29
N LEU A 131 21.14 0.14 -2.02
CA LEU A 131 21.33 -1.30 -2.23
C LEU A 131 21.83 -1.59 -3.64
N PRO A 132 22.52 -2.73 -3.85
CA PRO A 132 22.81 -3.24 -5.19
C PRO A 132 21.52 -3.36 -6.02
N GLU A 133 21.61 -3.18 -7.34
CA GLU A 133 20.43 -3.22 -8.22
C GLU A 133 19.65 -4.54 -8.15
N THR A 134 20.30 -5.63 -7.72
CA THR A 134 19.69 -6.96 -7.56
C THR A 134 18.77 -7.08 -6.34
N ALA A 135 18.92 -6.22 -5.33
CA ALA A 135 18.08 -6.20 -4.13
C ALA A 135 16.90 -5.23 -4.32
N ALA A 136 15.72 -5.56 -3.79
CA ALA A 136 14.56 -4.67 -3.84
C ALA A 136 14.63 -3.66 -2.70
N ILE A 137 14.11 -4.00 -1.52
CA ILE A 137 14.06 -3.09 -0.36
C ILE A 137 14.67 -3.72 0.88
N GLN A 138 15.19 -2.88 1.78
CA GLN A 138 15.61 -3.24 3.11
C GLN A 138 15.12 -2.18 4.08
N ALA A 139 14.41 -2.61 5.13
CA ALA A 139 14.03 -1.71 6.21
C ALA A 139 15.29 -1.23 6.95
N VAL A 140 15.31 0.07 7.27
CA VAL A 140 16.36 0.71 8.07
C VAL A 140 15.71 1.19 9.36
N GLU A 141 15.94 0.43 10.42
CA GLU A 141 15.46 0.81 11.75
C GLU A 141 16.11 2.10 12.23
N GLY A 142 15.30 2.95 12.86
CA GLY A 142 15.73 4.20 13.46
C GLY A 142 14.81 4.58 14.62
N GLU A 143 15.30 5.46 15.49
CA GLU A 143 14.52 6.06 16.57
C GLU A 143 13.87 7.36 16.04
N TYR A 144 12.59 7.28 15.69
CA TYR A 144 11.78 8.39 15.17
C TYR A 144 10.89 9.03 16.23
N MET A 145 10.78 8.41 17.41
CA MET A 145 10.17 8.92 18.63
C MET A 145 11.10 8.63 19.80
N MET A 146 11.59 9.67 20.46
CA MET A 146 12.46 9.52 21.62
C MET A 146 11.66 9.20 22.89
N ALA A 147 12.34 8.66 23.89
CA ALA A 147 11.70 8.23 25.14
C ALA A 147 10.95 9.36 25.88
N ASP A 148 11.41 10.61 25.78
CA ASP A 148 10.77 11.77 26.40
C ASP A 148 9.60 12.35 25.59
N GLU A 149 9.38 11.87 24.36
CA GLU A 149 8.32 12.33 23.45
C GLU A 149 7.04 11.48 23.53
N TYR A 150 7.05 10.40 24.31
CA TYR A 150 5.83 9.61 24.56
C TYR A 150 4.68 10.48 25.07
N LYS A 151 4.98 11.45 25.94
CA LYS A 151 3.98 12.39 26.47
C LYS A 151 3.36 13.25 25.36
N ASP A 152 4.17 13.64 24.36
CA ASP A 152 3.71 14.49 23.25
C ASP A 152 2.85 13.64 22.31
N PHE A 153 3.30 12.44 21.95
CA PHE A 153 2.55 11.50 21.12
C PHE A 153 1.22 11.09 21.75
N VAL A 154 1.18 10.84 23.06
CA VAL A 154 -0.07 10.47 23.76
C VAL A 154 -1.03 11.64 23.88
N ALA A 155 -0.51 12.86 24.10
CA ALA A 155 -1.34 14.06 24.23
C ALA A 155 -1.99 14.45 22.91
N ASP A 156 -1.21 14.48 21.82
CA ASP A 156 -1.70 14.75 20.47
C ASP A 156 -0.91 13.95 19.43
N PRO A 157 -1.42 12.76 19.04
CA PRO A 157 -0.80 11.98 17.98
C PRO A 157 -0.73 12.72 16.64
N THR A 158 -1.68 13.60 16.34
CA THR A 158 -1.72 14.29 15.04
C THR A 158 -0.61 15.31 14.96
N ASP A 159 -0.44 16.12 16.01
CA ASP A 159 0.64 17.12 16.09
C ASP A 159 2.02 16.46 16.08
N PHE A 160 2.20 15.41 16.89
CA PHE A 160 3.44 14.61 16.88
C PHE A 160 3.74 14.07 15.48
N TRP A 161 2.75 13.54 14.77
CA TRP A 161 2.94 12.99 13.44
C TRP A 161 3.34 14.07 12.41
N LEU A 162 2.62 15.18 12.39
CA LEU A 162 2.86 16.27 11.44
C LEU A 162 4.21 16.95 11.69
N LYS A 163 4.53 17.25 12.96
CA LYS A 163 5.66 18.14 13.28
C LYS A 163 6.93 17.40 13.69
N LYS A 164 6.86 16.12 14.06
CA LYS A 164 8.03 15.33 14.49
C LYS A 164 8.25 14.11 13.61
N TYR A 165 7.29 13.19 13.55
CA TYR A 165 7.53 11.91 12.88
C TYR A 165 7.71 12.05 11.37
N LEU A 166 6.77 12.67 10.66
CA LEU A 166 6.84 12.81 9.19
C LEU A 166 8.10 13.57 8.73
N PRO A 167 8.47 14.72 9.35
CA PRO A 167 9.75 15.38 9.10
C PRO A 167 10.99 14.48 9.24
N ARG A 168 10.98 13.53 10.19
CA ARG A 168 12.11 12.62 10.41
C ARG A 168 12.10 11.45 9.41
N ALA A 169 10.92 10.89 9.11
CA ALA A 169 10.76 9.74 8.23
C ALA A 169 10.82 10.07 6.73
N TYR A 170 10.50 11.32 6.37
CA TYR A 170 10.50 11.85 5.01
C TYR A 170 11.18 13.23 5.00
N GLY A 171 12.42 13.29 4.55
CA GLY A 171 13.23 14.52 4.64
C GLY A 171 12.60 15.71 3.91
N ALA A 172 11.89 15.46 2.80
CA ALA A 172 11.18 16.52 2.05
C ALA A 172 10.03 17.16 2.85
N LEU A 173 9.53 16.49 3.89
CA LEU A 173 8.43 16.95 4.73
C LEU A 173 8.91 17.71 5.98
N ALA A 174 10.21 18.00 6.10
CA ALA A 174 10.75 18.78 7.20
C ALA A 174 9.99 20.11 7.48
N PRO A 175 9.52 20.86 6.46
CA PRO A 175 8.77 22.10 6.68
C PRO A 175 7.41 21.94 7.38
N LEU A 176 6.85 20.73 7.51
CA LEU A 176 5.62 20.53 8.31
C LEU A 176 5.78 20.99 9.77
N ALA A 177 7.01 20.97 10.30
CA ALA A 177 7.31 21.48 11.64
C ALA A 177 7.03 23.00 11.81
N MET A 178 6.90 23.75 10.70
CA MET A 178 6.54 25.17 10.70
C MET A 178 5.04 25.41 11.00
N LEU A 179 4.19 24.37 10.90
CA LEU A 179 2.77 24.53 11.18
C LEU A 179 2.53 24.97 12.63
N PRO A 180 1.57 25.89 12.86
CA PRO A 180 1.16 26.23 14.21
C PRO A 180 0.49 25.02 14.89
N ASP A 181 0.50 25.02 16.22
CA ASP A 181 -0.23 24.02 17.01
C ASP A 181 -1.74 24.19 16.80
N PHE A 182 -2.52 23.11 16.90
CA PHE A 182 -3.98 23.13 16.78
C PHE A 182 -4.67 22.55 18.01
N PRO A 183 -5.88 23.03 18.37
CA PRO A 183 -6.59 24.17 17.76
C PRO A 183 -6.02 25.52 18.22
N ARG A 184 -5.81 26.46 17.30
CA ARG A 184 -5.28 27.81 17.61
C ARG A 184 -6.10 28.97 17.07
N ILE A 185 -6.97 28.76 16.07
CA ILE A 185 -7.76 29.84 15.48
C ILE A 185 -8.89 30.23 16.43
N SER A 186 -8.69 31.31 17.16
CA SER A 186 -9.68 31.90 18.05
C SER A 186 -10.23 33.22 17.50
N GLU A 187 -9.38 33.99 16.81
CA GLU A 187 -9.67 35.33 16.32
C GLU A 187 -9.08 35.59 14.92
N SER A 188 -9.48 36.71 14.30
CA SER A 188 -9.01 37.07 12.95
C SER A 188 -7.49 37.16 12.83
N VAL A 189 -6.80 37.61 13.88
CA VAL A 189 -5.33 37.76 13.91
C VAL A 189 -4.60 36.42 13.80
N ASP A 190 -5.18 35.32 14.29
CA ASP A 190 -4.58 33.99 14.24
C ASP A 190 -4.49 33.44 12.80
N THR A 191 -5.25 34.02 11.87
CA THR A 191 -5.15 33.73 10.43
C THR A 191 -3.76 34.06 9.88
N ILE A 192 -3.09 35.07 10.45
CA ILE A 192 -1.73 35.44 10.04
C ILE A 192 -0.78 34.28 10.36
N ASP A 193 -0.80 33.80 11.60
CA ASP A 193 0.05 32.68 12.05
C ASP A 193 -0.22 31.39 11.26
N LEU A 194 -1.50 31.13 10.92
CA LEU A 194 -1.89 30.00 10.08
C LEU A 194 -1.23 30.06 8.69
N LEU A 195 -1.20 31.25 8.07
CA LEU A 195 -0.83 31.40 6.66
C LEU A 195 0.67 31.65 6.45
N VAL A 196 1.39 32.17 7.44
CA VAL A 196 2.83 32.46 7.33
C VAL A 196 3.65 31.28 6.77
N PRO A 197 3.50 30.03 7.26
CA PRO A 197 4.25 28.90 6.71
C PRO A 197 4.05 28.72 5.21
N PHE A 198 2.83 28.92 4.69
CA PHE A 198 2.50 28.75 3.28
C PHE A 198 3.12 29.80 2.35
N ALA A 199 3.60 30.92 2.90
CA ALA A 199 4.37 31.91 2.17
C ALA A 199 5.89 31.63 2.19
N MET A 200 6.36 30.70 3.02
CA MET A 200 7.78 30.37 3.13
C MET A 200 8.23 29.52 1.93
N PRO A 201 9.37 29.84 1.28
CA PRO A 201 9.84 29.12 0.10
C PRO A 201 9.99 27.60 0.32
N ASP A 202 10.51 27.19 1.48
CA ASP A 202 10.71 25.77 1.78
C ASP A 202 9.39 25.02 1.94
N PHE A 203 8.36 25.65 2.53
CA PHE A 203 7.04 25.06 2.66
C PHE A 203 6.35 24.91 1.30
N GLN A 204 6.45 25.92 0.44
CA GLN A 204 5.93 25.84 -0.94
C GLN A 204 6.63 24.74 -1.73
N LYS A 205 7.96 24.64 -1.62
CA LYS A 205 8.74 23.56 -2.24
C LYS A 205 8.29 22.18 -1.76
N MET A 206 8.05 22.01 -0.46
CA MET A 206 7.51 20.76 0.09
C MET A 206 6.15 20.42 -0.53
N LEU A 207 5.21 21.38 -0.60
CA LEU A 207 3.90 21.15 -1.21
C LEU A 207 4.01 20.71 -2.67
N HIS A 208 4.86 21.37 -3.47
CA HIS A 208 5.11 20.98 -4.85
C HIS A 208 5.74 19.58 -4.95
N THR A 209 6.70 19.26 -4.08
CA THR A 209 7.34 17.93 -4.04
C THR A 209 6.32 16.84 -3.71
N MET A 210 5.38 17.10 -2.79
CA MET A 210 4.30 16.16 -2.48
C MET A 210 3.37 15.95 -3.68
N MET A 211 3.03 17.01 -4.42
CA MET A 211 2.23 16.91 -5.64
C MET A 211 2.94 16.06 -6.71
N GLU A 212 4.23 16.29 -6.93
CA GLU A 212 5.05 15.51 -7.86
C GLU A 212 5.14 14.04 -7.45
N ALA A 213 5.42 13.76 -6.18
CA ALA A 213 5.48 12.41 -5.64
C ALA A 213 4.14 11.67 -5.78
N GLY A 214 3.02 12.37 -5.56
CA GLY A 214 1.67 11.85 -5.79
C GLY A 214 1.41 11.53 -7.26
N ASN A 215 1.84 12.40 -8.18
CA ASN A 215 1.72 12.16 -9.63
C ASN A 215 2.55 10.94 -10.07
N GLU A 216 3.76 10.75 -9.54
CA GLU A 216 4.54 9.54 -9.79
C GLU A 216 3.85 8.29 -9.23
N LEU A 217 3.28 8.37 -8.02
CA LEU A 217 2.54 7.26 -7.41
C LEU A 217 1.33 6.85 -8.28
N MET A 218 0.61 7.81 -8.86
CA MET A 218 -0.52 7.50 -9.73
C MET A 218 -0.12 6.74 -11.00
N LYS A 219 1.09 6.97 -11.53
CA LYS A 219 1.63 6.18 -12.66
C LYS A 219 1.86 4.72 -12.23
N VAL A 220 2.46 4.51 -11.06
CA VAL A 220 2.68 3.18 -10.47
C VAL A 220 1.36 2.44 -10.28
N LEU A 221 0.40 3.09 -9.61
CA LEU A 221 -0.94 2.52 -9.38
C LEU A 221 -1.68 2.22 -10.68
N GLY A 222 -1.54 3.07 -11.70
CA GLY A 222 -2.11 2.83 -13.04
C GLY A 222 -1.52 1.58 -13.71
N SER A 223 -0.20 1.48 -13.77
CA SER A 223 0.50 0.34 -14.39
C SER A 223 0.15 -1.00 -13.70
N ILE A 224 0.11 -0.99 -12.38
CA ILE A 224 -0.20 -2.19 -11.57
C ILE A 224 -1.68 -2.54 -11.65
N GLY A 225 -2.57 -1.54 -11.60
CA GLY A 225 -4.00 -1.74 -11.79
C GLY A 225 -4.33 -2.37 -13.15
N GLN A 226 -3.70 -1.91 -14.23
CA GLN A 226 -3.82 -2.52 -15.55
C GLN A 226 -3.35 -3.98 -15.55
N THR A 227 -2.17 -4.23 -14.98
CA THR A 227 -1.59 -5.58 -14.91
C THR A 227 -2.48 -6.55 -14.13
N MET A 228 -2.97 -6.14 -12.95
CA MET A 228 -3.86 -6.97 -12.14
C MET A 228 -5.23 -7.17 -12.81
N GLY A 229 -5.72 -6.17 -13.55
CA GLY A 229 -6.91 -6.30 -14.39
C GLY A 229 -6.73 -7.38 -15.46
N MET A 230 -5.57 -7.44 -16.13
CA MET A 230 -5.27 -8.46 -17.13
C MET A 230 -5.13 -9.87 -16.51
N VAL A 231 -4.54 -9.98 -15.32
CA VAL A 231 -4.46 -11.24 -14.57
C VAL A 231 -5.87 -11.74 -14.21
N ALA A 232 -6.74 -10.86 -13.71
CA ALA A 232 -8.14 -11.19 -13.42
C ALA A 232 -8.90 -11.61 -14.69
N ALA A 233 -8.76 -10.84 -15.78
CA ALA A 233 -9.36 -11.14 -17.08
C ALA A 233 -8.88 -12.49 -17.66
N SER A 234 -7.69 -12.93 -17.30
CA SER A 234 -7.10 -14.23 -17.68
C SER A 234 -7.58 -15.40 -16.80
N GLY A 235 -8.43 -15.14 -15.82
CA GLY A 235 -9.09 -16.18 -15.03
C GLY A 235 -8.57 -16.36 -13.60
N PHE A 236 -7.82 -15.40 -13.07
CA PHE A 236 -7.16 -15.52 -11.76
C PHE A 236 -7.69 -14.48 -10.76
N PRO A 237 -8.54 -14.87 -9.79
CA PRO A 237 -9.12 -13.95 -8.83
C PRO A 237 -8.09 -13.45 -7.82
N SER A 238 -8.22 -12.19 -7.38
CA SER A 238 -7.38 -11.63 -6.33
C SER A 238 -7.98 -11.85 -4.95
N MET A 239 -7.12 -12.19 -4.00
CA MET A 239 -7.45 -12.07 -2.57
C MET A 239 -7.33 -10.62 -2.16
N GLY A 240 -8.34 -10.08 -1.48
CA GLY A 240 -8.29 -8.70 -1.00
C GLY A 240 -7.05 -8.47 -0.14
N LEU A 241 -6.32 -7.39 -0.42
CA LEU A 241 -5.14 -6.99 0.36
C LEU A 241 -5.56 -6.03 1.47
N ASN A 242 -5.14 -6.31 2.70
CA ASN A 242 -5.20 -5.35 3.80
C ASN A 242 -3.97 -5.54 4.68
N ILE A 243 -3.31 -4.42 5.03
CA ILE A 243 -2.17 -4.41 5.93
C ILE A 243 -2.65 -3.79 7.24
N VAL A 244 -2.62 -4.58 8.30
CA VAL A 244 -2.91 -4.13 9.66
C VAL A 244 -1.66 -4.30 10.50
N LYS A 245 -1.49 -3.41 11.47
CA LYS A 245 -0.36 -3.42 12.40
C LYS A 245 -0.89 -3.41 13.81
N THR A 246 -0.37 -4.27 14.67
CA THR A 246 -0.77 -4.25 16.08
C THR A 246 -0.14 -3.04 16.77
N PRO A 247 -0.72 -2.54 17.88
CA PRO A 247 -0.17 -1.36 18.57
C PRO A 247 1.31 -1.52 18.99
N PHE A 248 1.71 -2.74 19.38
CA PHE A 248 3.10 -3.02 19.74
C PHE A 248 4.03 -2.85 18.54
N ASP A 249 3.71 -3.49 17.42
CA ASP A 249 4.49 -3.38 16.18
C ASP A 249 4.52 -1.93 15.68
N TYR A 250 3.41 -1.20 15.82
CA TYR A 250 3.35 0.20 15.42
C TYR A 250 4.34 1.06 16.20
N LEU A 251 4.45 0.84 17.52
CA LEU A 251 5.44 1.54 18.34
C LEU A 251 6.86 1.05 18.06
N GLY A 252 7.07 -0.26 18.01
CA GLY A 252 8.39 -0.89 17.84
C GLY A 252 8.97 -0.64 16.45
N ASP A 253 8.31 -1.10 15.39
CA ASP A 253 8.87 -1.08 14.05
C ASP A 253 8.79 0.31 13.37
N THR A 254 7.81 1.15 13.75
CA THR A 254 7.57 2.44 13.06
C THR A 254 8.18 3.61 13.83
N LEU A 255 7.95 3.71 15.14
CA LEU A 255 8.24 4.91 15.91
C LEU A 255 9.58 4.84 16.64
N ARG A 256 9.82 3.81 17.44
CA ARG A 256 10.99 3.75 18.33
C ARG A 256 12.18 2.97 17.74
N GLY A 257 11.90 2.01 16.86
CA GLY A 257 12.85 0.94 16.55
C GLY A 257 12.94 -0.06 17.70
N THR A 258 13.74 -1.11 17.54
CA THR A 258 13.93 -2.14 18.58
C THR A 258 15.08 -1.82 19.54
N LYS A 259 15.52 -0.56 19.60
CA LYS A 259 16.65 -0.11 20.43
C LYS A 259 16.19 0.59 21.72
#